data_AF-A0A7S0MJW2-F1
#
_entry.id   AF-A0A7S0MJW2-F1
#
_cell.length_a   1.000
_cell.length_b   1.000
_cell.length_c   1.000
_cell.angle_alpha   90.00
_cell.angle_beta   90.00
_cell.angle_gamma   90.00
#
_symmetry.space_group_name_H-M   'P 1'
#
loop_
_entity.id
_entity.type
_entity.pdbx_description
1 polymer ?
#
loop_
_entity_poly.entity_id
_entity_poly.type
_entity_poly.pdbx_seq_one_letter_code
_entity_poly.pdbx_strand_id
1 'polypeptide(L)'
;VGVLWRVCVVAGVLSAAVTNDTACLVLTPVVSRVCVARGLRLEPFLIALATSANIGSAGTLVGNPQNLLIAQYSGLGFGSFLARMGPVALLALAGNFAMLRAAYPDLAECGASGPGGPADR
;
A
#
# COMPACT_ATOMS: atom_id res chain seq x y z
N VAL A 1 -6.20 7.29 12.38
CA VAL A 1 -4.74 7.01 12.43
C VAL A 1 -4.38 5.52 12.52
N GLY A 2 -4.82 4.77 13.54
CA GLY A 2 -4.36 3.38 13.73
C GLY A 2 -4.79 2.36 12.66
N VAL A 3 -5.93 2.56 11.98
CA VAL A 3 -6.41 1.64 10.92
C VAL A 3 -5.58 1.80 9.65
N LEU A 4 -5.24 3.03 9.26
CA LEU A 4 -4.47 3.31 8.05
C LEU A 4 -3.04 2.74 8.17
N TRP A 5 -2.42 2.93 9.33
CA TRP A 5 -1.13 2.32 9.66
C TRP A 5 -1.17 0.79 9.54
N ARG A 6 -2.20 0.15 10.11
CA ARG A 6 -2.36 -1.30 10.03
C ARG A 6 -2.53 -1.78 8.59
N VAL A 7 -3.28 -1.06 7.75
CA VAL A 7 -3.43 -1.42 6.34
C VAL A 7 -2.09 -1.28 5.61
N CYS A 8 -1.34 -0.20 5.82
CA CYS A 8 -0.04 -0.01 5.18
C CYS A 8 0.98 -1.09 5.60
N VAL A 9 1.04 -1.43 6.89
CA VAL A 9 1.95 -2.47 7.39
C VAL A 9 1.52 -3.85 6.91
N VAL A 10 0.24 -4.20 7.04
CA VAL A 10 -0.27 -5.52 6.64
C VAL A 10 -0.16 -5.70 5.13
N ALA A 11 -0.55 -4.71 4.33
CA ALA A 11 -0.41 -4.76 2.87
C ALA A 11 1.05 -4.77 2.42
N GLY A 12 1.92 -3.97 3.06
CA GLY A 12 3.36 -3.96 2.75
C GLY A 12 4.05 -5.29 3.06
N VAL A 13 3.75 -5.89 4.22
CA VAL A 13 4.31 -7.18 4.63
C VAL A 13 3.73 -8.34 3.80
N LEU A 14 2.42 -8.32 3.49
CA LEU A 14 1.82 -9.31 2.59
C LEU A 14 2.32 -9.18 1.17
N SER A 15 2.49 -7.96 0.64
CA SER A 15 2.99 -7.75 -0.72
C SER A 15 4.49 -8.03 -0.87
N ALA A 16 5.24 -8.07 0.24
CA ALA A 16 6.59 -8.59 0.25
C ALA A 16 6.63 -10.12 0.03
N ALA A 17 5.53 -10.82 0.33
CA ALA A 17 5.37 -12.28 0.21
C ALA A 17 4.46 -12.71 -0.97
N VAL A 18 3.66 -11.80 -1.54
CA VAL A 18 2.62 -12.06 -2.55
C VAL A 18 2.78 -11.08 -3.71
N THR A 19 2.55 -11.53 -4.95
CA THR A 19 2.68 -10.66 -6.14
C THR A 19 1.77 -9.44 -6.07
N ASN A 20 2.25 -8.29 -6.55
CA ASN A 20 1.52 -7.01 -6.54
C ASN A 20 0.06 -7.14 -7.00
N ASP A 21 -0.16 -7.83 -8.13
CA ASP A 21 -1.48 -8.00 -8.73
C ASP A 21 -2.43 -8.79 -7.82
N THR A 22 -1.91 -9.84 -7.20
CA THR A 22 -2.68 -10.67 -6.26
C THR A 22 -3.05 -9.87 -5.01
N ALA A 23 -2.12 -9.07 -4.48
CA ALA A 23 -2.38 -8.21 -3.33
C ALA A 23 -3.49 -7.18 -3.65
N CYS A 24 -3.43 -6.54 -4.82
CA CYS A 24 -4.48 -5.63 -5.28
C CYS A 24 -5.83 -6.34 -5.42
N LEU A 25 -5.89 -7.48 -6.10
CA LEU A 25 -7.14 -8.23 -6.32
C LEU A 25 -7.79 -8.72 -5.03
N VAL A 26 -6.98 -9.19 -4.06
CA VAL A 26 -7.47 -9.71 -2.78
C VAL A 26 -7.89 -8.58 -1.84
N LEU A 27 -7.12 -7.49 -1.77
CA LEU A 27 -7.38 -6.41 -0.83
C LEU A 27 -8.40 -5.39 -1.33
N THR A 28 -8.58 -5.24 -2.65
CA THR A 28 -9.61 -4.36 -3.24
C THR A 28 -11.02 -4.60 -2.68
N PRO A 29 -11.56 -5.84 -2.66
CA PRO A 29 -12.90 -6.08 -2.09
C PRO A 29 -12.95 -5.85 -0.59
N VAL A 30 -11.85 -6.08 0.14
CA VAL A 30 -11.75 -5.82 1.59
C VAL A 30 -11.82 -4.32 1.86
N VAL A 31 -11.01 -3.53 1.16
CA VAL A 31 -10.97 -2.07 1.26
C VAL A 31 -12.31 -1.47 0.84
N SER A 32 -12.90 -1.96 -0.25
CA SER A 32 -14.22 -1.57 -0.72
C SER A 32 -15.29 -1.72 0.35
N ARG A 33 -15.41 -2.90 0.97
CA ARG A 33 -16.39 -3.15 2.02
C ARG A 33 -16.18 -2.26 3.24
N VAL A 34 -14.92 -2.01 3.63
CA VAL A 34 -14.60 -1.12 4.76
C VAL A 34 -14.98 0.34 4.44
N CYS A 35 -14.73 0.80 3.22
CA CYS A 35 -15.10 2.16 2.81
C CYS A 35 -16.62 2.33 2.77
N VAL A 36 -17.35 1.39 2.17
CA VAL A 36 -18.82 1.42 2.10
C VAL A 36 -19.43 1.38 3.51
N ALA A 37 -18.95 0.49 4.38
CA ALA A 37 -19.46 0.38 5.76
C ALA A 37 -19.20 1.63 6.61
N ARG A 38 -18.24 2.49 6.21
CA ARG A 38 -17.87 3.71 6.93
C ARG A 38 -18.29 5.00 6.21
N GLY A 39 -18.97 4.91 5.06
CA GLY A 39 -19.33 6.07 4.25
C GLY A 39 -18.11 6.83 3.69
N LEU A 40 -16.96 6.18 3.52
CA LEU A 40 -15.73 6.80 3.03
C LEU A 40 -15.67 6.76 1.50
N ARG A 41 -15.06 7.79 0.89
CA ARG A 41 -14.77 7.84 -0.55
C ARG A 41 -13.80 6.71 -0.92
N LEU A 42 -14.20 5.81 -1.81
CA LEU A 42 -13.44 4.62 -2.17
C LEU A 42 -12.17 4.90 -3.01
N GLU A 43 -12.28 5.82 -3.96
CA GLU A 43 -11.23 6.24 -4.90
C GLU A 43 -9.83 6.39 -4.27
N PRO A 44 -9.63 7.24 -3.25
CA PRO A 44 -8.31 7.46 -2.66
C PRO A 44 -7.74 6.24 -1.91
N PHE A 45 -8.58 5.39 -1.32
CA PHE A 45 -8.12 4.18 -0.64
C PHE A 45 -7.66 3.11 -1.64
N LEU A 46 -8.31 3.02 -2.80
CA LEU A 46 -7.87 2.13 -3.87
C LEU A 46 -6.57 2.62 -4.51
N ILE A 47 -6.42 3.93 -4.70
CA ILE A 47 -5.15 4.52 -5.18
C ILE A 47 -4.03 4.29 -4.17
N ALA A 48 -4.30 4.49 -2.87
CA ALA A 48 -3.35 4.21 -1.81
C ALA A 48 -2.95 2.73 -1.76
N LEU A 49 -3.92 1.81 -1.95
CA LEU A 49 -3.68 0.38 -2.05
C LEU A 49 -2.76 0.05 -3.23
N ALA A 50 -3.13 0.49 -4.44
CA ALA A 50 -2.41 0.17 -5.66
C ALA A 50 -0.96 0.69 -5.64
N THR A 51 -0.78 1.96 -5.25
CA THR A 51 0.55 2.59 -5.15
C THR A 51 1.41 1.94 -4.08
N SER A 52 0.85 1.68 -2.89
CA SER A 52 1.61 1.06 -1.78
C SER A 52 1.96 -0.40 -2.07
N ALA A 53 1.07 -1.16 -2.71
CA ALA A 53 1.36 -2.52 -3.15
C ALA A 53 2.49 -2.55 -4.19
N ASN A 54 2.54 -1.56 -5.10
CA ASN A 54 3.57 -1.51 -6.16
C ASN A 54 4.94 -1.24 -5.56
N ILE A 55 5.02 -0.24 -4.68
CA ILE A 55 6.26 0.12 -4.01
C ILE A 55 6.74 -0.99 -3.06
N GLY A 56 5.83 -1.60 -2.29
CA GLY A 56 6.17 -2.69 -1.36
C GLY A 56 6.72 -3.92 -2.08
N SER A 57 6.11 -4.29 -3.21
CA SER A 57 6.58 -5.37 -4.09
C SER A 57 7.94 -5.07 -4.70
N ALA A 58 8.19 -3.82 -5.13
CA ALA A 58 9.48 -3.40 -5.70
C ALA A 58 10.66 -3.59 -4.74
N GLY A 59 10.41 -3.60 -3.42
CA GLY A 59 11.43 -3.80 -2.38
C GLY A 59 11.90 -5.25 -2.21
N THR A 60 11.16 -6.24 -2.71
CA THR A 60 11.50 -7.66 -2.54
C THR A 60 11.65 -8.39 -3.87
N LEU A 61 12.50 -9.41 -3.87
CA LEU A 61 12.77 -10.23 -5.05
C LEU A 61 11.57 -11.14 -5.42
N VAL A 62 10.74 -11.50 -4.43
CA VAL A 62 9.55 -12.35 -4.59
C VAL A 62 8.31 -11.53 -4.97
N GLY A 63 8.31 -10.23 -4.67
CA GLY A 63 7.14 -9.37 -4.82
C GLY A 63 6.60 -9.26 -6.24
N ASN A 64 7.42 -9.49 -7.28
CA ASN A 64 6.97 -9.52 -8.67
C ASN A 64 7.98 -10.28 -9.56
N PRO A 65 7.54 -10.91 -10.67
CA PRO A 65 8.40 -11.70 -11.55
C PRO A 65 9.48 -10.88 -12.30
N GLN A 66 9.25 -9.60 -12.59
CA GLN A 66 10.29 -8.69 -13.11
C GLN A 66 11.43 -8.49 -12.10
N ASN A 67 11.16 -8.38 -10.79
CA ASN A 67 12.21 -8.27 -9.78
C ASN A 67 13.08 -9.52 -9.72
N LEU A 68 12.45 -10.69 -9.84
CA LEU A 68 13.16 -11.97 -9.96
C LEU A 68 14.04 -12.00 -11.21
N LEU A 69 13.51 -11.58 -12.37
CA LEU A 69 14.29 -11.50 -13.61
C LEU A 69 15.49 -10.55 -13.47
N ILE A 70 15.29 -9.36 -12.92
CA ILE A 70 16.38 -8.39 -12.69
C ILE A 70 17.46 -9.02 -11.82
N ALA A 71 17.09 -9.70 -10.74
CA ALA A 71 18.04 -10.36 -9.86
C ALA A 71 18.81 -11.50 -10.56
N GLN A 72 18.14 -12.27 -11.44
CA GLN A 72 18.81 -13.31 -12.23
C GLN A 72 19.81 -12.74 -13.23
N TYR A 73 19.45 -11.66 -13.94
CA TYR A 73 20.38 -11.01 -14.89
C TYR A 73 21.53 -10.27 -14.21
N SER A 74 21.32 -9.75 -13.00
CA SER A 74 22.34 -9.03 -12.22
C SER A 74 23.18 -9.94 -11.32
N GLY A 75 22.86 -11.24 -11.24
CA GLY A 75 23.55 -12.20 -10.37
C GLY A 75 23.37 -11.92 -8.87
N LEU A 76 22.34 -11.17 -8.49
CA LEU A 76 22.08 -10.80 -7.09
C LEU A 76 21.25 -11.88 -6.39
N GLY A 77 21.73 -12.34 -5.23
CA GLY A 77 20.95 -13.19 -4.34
C GLY A 77 19.84 -12.44 -3.61
N PHE A 78 18.91 -13.18 -3.00
CA PHE A 78 17.76 -12.62 -2.27
C PHE A 78 18.15 -11.58 -1.21
N GLY A 79 19.14 -11.90 -0.37
CA GLY A 79 19.58 -11.01 0.70
C GLY A 79 20.23 -9.72 0.19
N SER A 80 21.03 -9.79 -0.87
CA SER A 80 21.71 -8.61 -1.43
C SER A 80 20.75 -7.72 -2.23
N PHE A 81 19.75 -8.30 -2.90
CA PHE A 81 18.68 -7.53 -3.53
C PHE A 81 17.84 -6.80 -2.47
N LEU A 82 17.42 -7.51 -1.42
CA LEU A 82 16.63 -6.93 -0.33
C LEU A 82 17.39 -5.83 0.41
N ALA A 83 18.69 -6.01 0.66
CA ALA A 83 19.51 -5.00 1.33
C ALA A 83 19.66 -3.71 0.51
N ARG A 84 19.60 -3.79 -0.83
CA ARG A 84 19.71 -2.63 -1.73
C ARG A 84 18.35 -1.98 -2.01
N MET A 85 17.34 -2.78 -2.31
CA MET A 85 16.01 -2.32 -2.71
C MET A 85 15.06 -2.08 -1.54
N GLY A 86 15.24 -2.79 -0.42
CA GLY A 86 14.43 -2.64 0.80
C GLY A 86 14.45 -1.21 1.36
N PRO A 87 15.62 -0.57 1.58
CA PRO A 87 15.69 0.81 2.03
C PRO A 87 15.03 1.79 1.06
N VAL A 88 15.22 1.57 -0.25
CA VAL A 88 14.60 2.39 -1.30
C VAL A 88 13.08 2.26 -1.28
N ALA A 89 12.57 1.04 -1.12
CA ALA A 89 11.13 0.78 -1.03
C ALA A 89 10.51 1.40 0.24
N LEU A 90 11.22 1.37 1.38
CA LEU A 90 10.78 2.05 2.60
C LEU A 90 10.70 3.56 2.43
N LEU A 91 11.71 4.18 1.82
CA LEU A 91 11.71 5.61 1.52
C LEU A 91 10.61 5.98 0.52
N ALA A 92 10.41 5.16 -0.51
CA ALA A 92 9.35 5.35 -1.49
C ALA A 92 7.95 5.16 -0.87
N LEU A 93 7.76 4.23 0.08
CA LEU A 93 6.51 4.09 0.83
C LEU A 93 6.21 5.32 1.67
N ALA A 94 7.23 5.85 2.36
CA ALA A 94 7.11 7.09 3.13
C ALA A 94 6.76 8.28 2.21
N GLY A 95 7.43 8.39 1.05
CA GLY A 95 7.13 9.39 0.03
C GLY A 95 5.72 9.26 -0.54
N ASN A 96 5.27 8.04 -0.85
CA ASN A 96 3.92 7.76 -1.33
C ASN A 96 2.86 8.14 -0.29
N PHE A 97 3.09 7.81 0.98
CA PHE A 97 2.22 8.22 2.07
C PHE A 97 2.12 9.75 2.17
N ALA A 98 3.25 10.46 2.09
CA ALA A 98 3.28 11.91 2.11
C ALA A 98 2.56 12.53 0.89
N MET A 99 2.76 11.96 -0.30
CA MET A 99 2.10 12.39 -1.53
C MET A 99 0.59 12.19 -1.47
N LEU A 100 0.12 11.03 -1.01
CA LEU A 100 -1.30 10.75 -0.82
C LEU A 100 -1.94 11.67 0.21
N ARG A 101 -1.22 11.98 1.30
CA ARG A 101 -1.68 12.95 2.31
C ARG A 101 -1.80 14.37 1.74
N ALA A 102 -0.89 14.75 0.84
CA ALA A 102 -0.93 16.05 0.18
C ALA A 102 -2.02 16.13 -0.92
N ALA A 103 -2.23 15.03 -1.65
CA ALA A 103 -3.24 14.94 -2.72
C ALA A 103 -4.68 14.84 -2.18
N TYR A 104 -4.86 14.24 -0.99
CA TYR A 104 -6.16 14.07 -0.35
C TYR A 104 -6.17 14.60 1.09
N PRO A 105 -6.05 15.93 1.29
CA PRO A 105 -6.05 16.53 2.62
C PRO A 105 -7.37 16.26 3.38
N ASP A 106 -8.50 16.24 2.67
CA ASP A 106 -9.85 16.04 3.23
C ASP A 106 -10.03 14.67 3.92
N LEU A 107 -9.28 13.65 3.51
CA LEU A 107 -9.38 12.30 4.09
C LEU A 107 -8.61 12.15 5.40
N ALA A 108 -7.61 13.01 5.63
CA ALA A 108 -6.89 13.05 6.90
C ALA A 108 -7.82 13.53 8.03
N GLU A 109 -8.75 14.42 7.71
CA GLU A 109 -9.74 14.97 8.65
C GLU A 109 -10.89 13.99 8.93
N CYS A 110 -11.39 13.29 7.90
CA CYS A 110 -12.37 12.19 8.07
C CYS A 110 -11.86 11.04 8.96
N GLY A 111 -10.54 10.87 9.10
CA GLY A 111 -9.92 9.87 9.96
C GLY A 111 -9.71 10.30 11.43
N ALA A 112 -9.96 11.58 11.75
CA ALA A 112 -9.87 12.17 13.09
C ALA A 112 -11.24 12.28 13.77
N SER A 113 -12.31 12.41 12.98
CA SER A 113 -13.69 12.32 13.47
C SER A 113 -14.07 10.84 13.63
N GLY A 114 -14.14 10.36 14.87
CA GLY A 114 -14.75 9.08 15.21
C GLY A 114 -16.22 8.98 14.74
N PRO A 115 -16.83 7.79 14.85
CA PRO A 115 -18.14 7.52 14.29
C PRO A 115 -19.22 8.37 14.98
N GLY A 116 -19.65 9.45 14.32
CA GLY A 116 -20.67 10.37 14.84
C GLY A 116 -20.68 11.69 14.08
N GLY A 117 -21.37 11.73 12.94
CA GLY A 117 -21.69 12.96 12.20
C GLY A 117 -22.51 12.62 10.95
N PRO A 118 -23.57 13.37 10.62
CA PRO A 118 -24.87 12.81 10.26
C PRO A 118 -25.04 12.45 8.78
N ALA A 119 -25.99 11.54 8.54
CA ALA A 119 -26.64 11.32 7.27
C ALA A 119 -27.37 12.59 6.77
N ASP A 120 -27.48 12.74 5.45
CA ASP A 120 -27.92 13.94 4.69
C ASP A 120 -26.80 14.99 4.53
N ARG A 121 -26.31 15.28 3.32
CA ARG A 121 -27.05 15.70 2.11
C ARG A 121 -26.51 15.12 0.81
#